data_AF-A0A849RH43-F1
#
_entry.id   AF-A0A849RH43-F1
#
_cell.length_a   1.000
_cell.length_b   1.000
_cell.length_c   1.000
_cell.angle_alpha   90.00
_cell.angle_beta   90.00
_cell.angle_gamma   90.00
#
_symmetry.space_group_name_H-M   'P 1'
#
loop_
_entity.id
_entity.type
_entity.pdbx_description
1 polymer ?
#
loop_
_entity_poly.entity_id
_entity_poly.type
_entity_poly.pdbx_seq_one_letter_code
_entity_poly.pdbx_strand_id
1 'polypeptide(L)'
;MRRVSALIALLALLCSPVPALAQSGSLDQSPTAVVKRYVGLDKKGARMDAMSFETLVPYIDWKEEPLWGRIVVIQDVTVPEDYRKWEVVNQLEVVIPVTFTVFGSVYLEAAAFVPEAITEEVRFRVKAVRGKWRIVEPVIPPHIGLKRMIDLVREAEVKETDAEKHGILAALGETLRKVKP
;
A
#
# COMPACT_ATOMS: atom_id res chain seq x y z
N MET A 1 59.10 -38.11 -1.43
CA MET A 1 57.68 -37.97 -1.83
C MET A 1 56.93 -37.23 -0.73
N ARG A 2 56.88 -35.89 -0.82
CA ARG A 2 56.29 -34.96 0.16
C ARG A 2 55.36 -34.01 -0.59
N ARG A 3 54.18 -34.45 -1.02
CA ARG A 3 53.19 -33.58 -1.72
C ARG A 3 51.74 -34.07 -1.57
N VAL A 4 51.30 -34.48 -0.38
CA VAL A 4 49.88 -34.83 -0.17
C VAL A 4 49.24 -34.08 1.02
N SER A 5 50.02 -33.52 1.93
CA SER A 5 49.48 -32.93 3.17
C SER A 5 48.98 -31.47 3.06
N ALA A 6 49.09 -30.82 1.90
CA ALA A 6 48.68 -29.41 1.75
C ALA A 6 47.23 -29.23 1.25
N LEU A 7 46.59 -30.28 0.72
CA LEU A 7 45.24 -30.15 0.14
C LEU A 7 44.11 -30.32 1.17
N ILE A 8 44.37 -30.99 2.29
CA ILE A 8 43.35 -31.28 3.32
C ILE A 8 43.16 -30.09 4.27
N ALA A 9 44.16 -29.23 4.45
CA ALA A 9 44.04 -28.04 5.29
C ALA A 9 43.21 -26.90 4.63
N LEU A 10 43.04 -26.92 3.31
CA LEU A 10 42.30 -25.88 2.58
C LEU A 10 40.79 -26.17 2.47
N LEU A 11 40.37 -27.44 2.55
CA LEU A 11 38.95 -27.80 2.53
C LEU A 11 38.25 -27.67 3.90
N ALA A 12 38.99 -27.66 5.01
CA ALA A 12 38.42 -27.51 6.34
C ALA A 12 38.05 -26.05 6.69
N LEU A 13 38.46 -25.06 5.88
CA LEU A 13 38.16 -23.64 6.11
C LEU A 13 36.85 -23.15 5.47
N LEU A 14 36.15 -24.00 4.70
CA LEU A 14 34.92 -23.64 3.99
C LEU A 14 33.63 -24.11 4.71
N CYS A 15 33.76 -24.83 5.82
CA CYS A 15 32.63 -25.25 6.66
C CYS A 15 32.55 -24.48 7.98
N SER A 16 32.88 -23.20 7.95
CA SER A 16 32.43 -22.30 9.02
C SER A 16 30.91 -22.25 8.95
N PRO A 17 30.15 -22.60 10.01
CA PRO A 17 28.76 -22.21 10.07
C PRO A 17 28.75 -20.69 9.97
N VAL A 18 28.24 -20.15 8.87
CA VAL A 18 27.85 -18.75 8.83
C VAL A 18 26.94 -18.60 10.05
N PRO A 19 27.26 -17.74 11.02
CA PRO A 19 26.23 -17.38 11.98
C PRO A 19 25.14 -16.76 11.12
N ALA A 20 24.08 -17.53 10.88
CA ALA A 20 22.79 -16.97 10.57
C ALA A 20 22.55 -16.07 11.76
N LEU A 21 22.94 -14.80 11.60
CA LEU A 21 22.61 -13.74 12.52
C LEU A 21 21.10 -13.80 12.51
N ALA A 22 20.54 -14.49 13.50
CA ALA A 22 19.14 -14.44 13.82
C ALA A 22 18.94 -12.96 14.10
N GLN A 23 18.54 -12.23 13.07
CA GLN A 23 18.25 -10.82 13.14
C GLN A 23 16.93 -10.75 13.89
N SER A 24 16.97 -11.04 15.19
CA SER A 24 15.98 -10.61 16.16
C SER A 24 16.14 -9.10 16.36
N GLY A 25 16.17 -8.36 15.25
CA GLY A 25 15.74 -6.97 15.29
C GLY A 25 14.29 -7.07 15.69
N SER A 26 13.99 -6.70 16.94
CA SER A 26 12.63 -6.44 17.38
C SER A 26 11.93 -5.69 16.27
N LEU A 27 10.90 -6.27 15.68
CA LEU A 27 10.14 -5.57 14.65
C LEU A 27 9.48 -4.38 15.35
N ASP A 28 9.97 -3.17 15.06
CA ASP A 28 9.66 -1.94 15.83
C ASP A 28 8.16 -1.59 15.87
N GLN A 29 7.36 -2.19 15.00
CA GLN A 29 5.92 -1.97 14.87
C GLN A 29 5.20 -3.31 14.67
N SER A 30 3.92 -3.40 15.04
CA SER A 30 3.10 -4.55 14.70
C SER A 30 2.74 -4.54 13.20
N PRO A 31 2.49 -5.69 12.57
CA PRO A 31 2.08 -5.74 11.15
C PRO A 31 0.78 -4.95 10.91
N THR A 32 -0.14 -4.94 11.88
CA THR A 32 -1.36 -4.12 11.84
C THR A 32 -1.08 -2.62 11.92
N ALA A 33 -0.07 -2.19 12.69
CA ALA A 33 0.34 -0.79 12.70
C ALA A 33 0.85 -0.35 11.31
N VAL A 34 1.61 -1.21 10.62
CA VAL A 34 2.07 -0.96 9.25
C VAL A 34 0.88 -0.80 8.29
N VAL A 35 -0.05 -1.75 8.30
CA VAL A 35 -1.24 -1.70 7.44
C VAL A 35 -2.08 -0.44 7.71
N LYS A 36 -2.33 -0.10 8.98
CA LYS A 36 -3.06 1.13 9.35
C LYS A 36 -2.39 2.40 8.87
N ARG A 37 -1.06 2.47 8.98
CA ARG A 37 -0.30 3.64 8.49
C ARG A 37 -0.41 3.76 6.98
N TYR A 38 -0.23 2.66 6.26
CA TYR A 38 -0.39 2.61 4.81
C TYR A 38 -1.79 3.07 4.36
N VAL A 39 -2.86 2.42 4.82
CA VAL A 39 -4.23 2.76 4.38
C VAL A 39 -4.66 4.16 4.85
N GLY A 40 -4.15 4.62 5.99
CA GLY A 40 -4.40 5.97 6.49
C GLY A 40 -3.71 7.06 5.66
N LEU A 41 -2.55 6.77 5.07
CA LEU A 41 -1.86 7.64 4.12
C LEU A 41 -2.55 7.58 2.75
N ASP A 42 -2.96 6.40 2.29
CA ASP A 42 -3.72 6.24 1.04
C ASP A 42 -5.04 7.02 1.07
N LYS A 43 -5.82 6.90 2.16
CA LYS A 43 -7.04 7.69 2.40
C LYS A 43 -6.82 9.20 2.27
N LYS A 44 -5.60 9.67 2.59
CA LYS A 44 -5.19 11.10 2.51
C LYS A 44 -4.60 11.48 1.15
N GLY A 45 -4.54 10.55 0.20
CA GLY A 45 -4.05 10.77 -1.16
C GLY A 45 -2.53 10.71 -1.29
N ALA A 46 -1.81 10.00 -0.41
CA ALA A 46 -0.36 9.92 -0.49
C ALA A 46 0.16 9.29 -1.80
N ARG A 47 -0.69 8.56 -2.52
CA ARG A 47 -0.36 7.90 -3.80
C ARG A 47 -0.58 8.78 -5.03
N MET A 48 -1.00 10.04 -4.85
CA MET A 48 -1.45 10.92 -5.94
C MET A 48 -0.36 11.76 -6.59
N ASP A 49 0.79 11.87 -5.96
CA ASP A 49 1.97 12.50 -6.53
C ASP A 49 3.23 11.82 -6.01
N ALA A 50 4.32 11.93 -6.77
CA ALA A 50 5.56 11.23 -6.49
C ALA A 50 6.19 11.63 -5.14
N MET A 51 6.07 12.89 -4.72
CA MET A 51 6.67 13.35 -3.46
C MET A 51 5.93 12.76 -2.26
N SER A 52 4.61 12.69 -2.34
CA SER A 52 3.78 12.08 -1.30
C SER A 52 3.95 10.56 -1.24
N PHE A 53 4.24 9.90 -2.38
CA PHE A 53 4.42 8.45 -2.45
C PHE A 53 5.62 7.95 -1.63
N GLU A 54 6.70 8.74 -1.55
CA GLU A 54 7.88 8.42 -0.74
C GLU A 54 7.55 8.18 0.74
N THR A 55 6.44 8.76 1.23
CA THR A 55 5.98 8.52 2.61
C THR A 55 5.46 7.09 2.85
N LEU A 56 5.16 6.34 1.78
CA LEU A 56 4.66 4.97 1.83
C LEU A 56 5.78 3.93 1.81
N VAL A 57 6.94 4.26 1.26
CA VAL A 57 8.12 3.38 1.10
C VAL A 57 8.51 2.61 2.38
N PRO A 58 8.37 3.16 3.60
CA PRO A 58 8.63 2.38 4.82
C PRO A 58 7.67 1.22 5.07
N TYR A 59 6.46 1.25 4.50
CA TYR A 59 5.36 0.32 4.79
C TYR A 59 5.13 -0.74 3.70
N ILE A 60 5.73 -0.57 2.52
CA ILE A 60 5.49 -1.38 1.32
C ILE A 60 6.80 -2.03 0.83
N ASP A 61 6.71 -3.14 0.11
CA ASP A 61 7.87 -3.80 -0.48
C ASP A 61 8.01 -3.59 -2.00
N TRP A 62 6.93 -3.14 -2.67
CA TRP A 62 7.03 -2.72 -4.06
C TRP A 62 7.73 -1.37 -4.20
N LYS A 63 8.42 -1.18 -5.32
CA LYS A 63 9.33 -0.04 -5.53
C LYS A 63 8.66 1.16 -6.22
N GLU A 64 7.63 0.89 -7.00
CA GLU A 64 7.03 1.86 -7.91
C GLU A 64 5.51 1.78 -7.82
N GLU A 65 4.87 2.94 -7.89
CA GLU A 65 3.41 3.04 -7.94
C GLU A 65 2.93 2.65 -9.35
N PRO A 66 2.05 1.64 -9.49
CA PRO A 66 1.49 1.29 -10.80
C PRO A 66 0.66 2.42 -11.39
N LEU A 67 0.49 2.39 -12.71
CA LEU A 67 -0.47 3.24 -13.40
C LEU A 67 -1.88 2.70 -13.18
N TRP A 68 -2.74 3.52 -12.59
CA TRP A 68 -4.13 3.18 -12.33
C TRP A 68 -5.06 3.89 -13.30
N GLY A 69 -6.02 3.17 -13.87
CA GLY A 69 -7.12 3.79 -14.63
C GLY A 69 -8.24 4.35 -13.75
N ARG A 70 -8.25 4.01 -12.45
CA ARG A 70 -9.28 4.43 -11.50
C ARG A 70 -8.74 4.66 -10.09
N ILE A 71 -9.46 5.49 -9.34
CA ILE A 71 -9.27 5.73 -7.91
C ILE A 71 -10.55 5.28 -7.20
N VAL A 72 -10.43 4.47 -6.15
CA VAL A 72 -11.56 4.06 -5.32
C VAL A 72 -11.82 5.14 -4.29
N VAL A 73 -13.06 5.62 -4.22
CA VAL A 73 -13.49 6.64 -3.26
C VAL A 73 -14.13 5.95 -2.06
N ILE A 74 -13.56 6.13 -0.88
CA ILE A 74 -14.01 5.47 0.35
C ILE A 74 -14.62 6.46 1.34
N GLN A 75 -15.59 5.96 2.11
CA GLN A 75 -16.06 6.57 3.34
C GLN A 75 -15.04 6.34 4.46
N ASP A 76 -14.70 5.07 4.68
CA ASP A 76 -13.79 4.68 5.75
C ASP A 76 -13.07 3.37 5.48
N VAL A 77 -12.09 3.08 6.33
CA VAL A 77 -11.28 1.87 6.31
C VAL A 77 -11.12 1.34 7.73
N THR A 78 -11.36 0.03 7.91
CA THR A 78 -11.21 -0.67 9.17
C THR A 78 -10.12 -1.73 9.05
N VAL A 79 -9.11 -1.63 9.92
CA VAL A 79 -8.08 -2.65 10.07
C VAL A 79 -8.32 -3.37 11.41
N PRO A 80 -8.50 -4.70 11.42
CA PRO A 80 -8.85 -5.44 12.63
C PRO A 80 -7.71 -5.44 13.65
N GLU A 81 -8.02 -5.01 14.88
CA GLU A 81 -7.12 -5.11 16.03
C GLU A 81 -6.96 -6.54 16.53
N ASP A 82 -8.02 -7.34 16.42
CA ASP A 82 -8.05 -8.72 16.89
C ASP A 82 -7.24 -9.63 15.95
N TYR A 83 -6.09 -10.09 16.43
CA TYR A 83 -5.19 -10.98 15.69
C TYR A 83 -5.81 -12.33 15.34
N ARG A 84 -6.92 -12.72 16.00
CA ARG A 84 -7.66 -13.95 15.67
C ARG A 84 -8.34 -13.88 14.30
N LYS A 85 -8.51 -12.67 13.76
CA LYS A 85 -9.03 -12.45 12.40
C LYS A 85 -7.95 -12.57 11.34
N TRP A 86 -6.69 -12.64 11.72
CA TRP A 86 -5.59 -12.75 10.78
C TRP A 86 -5.39 -14.20 10.38
N GLU A 87 -4.90 -14.39 9.16
CA GLU A 87 -4.35 -15.66 8.73
C GLU A 87 -2.83 -15.62 8.97
N VAL A 88 -2.37 -16.46 9.90
CA VAL A 88 -0.94 -16.55 10.26
C VAL A 88 -0.28 -17.57 9.35
N VAL A 89 0.53 -17.09 8.40
CA VAL A 89 1.30 -17.98 7.50
C VAL A 89 2.50 -18.55 8.25
N ASN A 90 3.26 -17.70 8.94
CA ASN A 90 4.33 -18.08 9.87
C ASN A 90 4.68 -16.90 10.80
N GLN A 91 5.71 -17.04 11.64
CA GLN A 91 6.12 -16.01 12.61
C GLN A 91 6.56 -14.67 11.97
N LEU A 92 6.93 -14.67 10.70
CA LEU A 92 7.44 -13.51 9.95
C LEU A 92 6.51 -13.12 8.80
N GLU A 93 5.30 -13.67 8.76
CA GLU A 93 4.37 -13.46 7.66
C GLU A 93 2.91 -13.69 8.07
N VAL A 94 2.08 -12.67 7.86
CA VAL A 94 0.65 -12.70 8.21
C VAL A 94 -0.19 -12.07 7.10
N VAL A 95 -1.46 -12.45 7.03
CA VAL A 95 -2.46 -11.86 6.14
C VAL A 95 -3.55 -11.20 6.99
N ILE A 96 -3.75 -9.89 6.78
CA ILE A 96 -4.65 -9.05 7.55
C ILE A 96 -5.84 -8.64 6.65
N PRO A 97 -7.08 -9.03 6.97
CA PRO A 97 -8.26 -8.61 6.22
C PRO A 97 -8.63 -7.18 6.58
N VAL A 98 -8.51 -6.25 5.63
CA VAL A 98 -8.90 -4.85 5.78
C VAL A 98 -10.23 -4.64 5.08
N THR A 99 -11.14 -3.94 5.75
CA THR A 99 -12.47 -3.65 5.20
C THR A 99 -12.56 -2.17 4.83
N PHE A 100 -12.90 -1.89 3.58
CA PHE A 100 -13.21 -0.56 3.08
C PHE A 100 -14.72 -0.40 2.90
N THR A 101 -15.24 0.76 3.31
CA THR A 101 -16.59 1.17 2.93
C THR A 101 -16.46 2.10 1.73
N VAL A 102 -16.89 1.62 0.56
CA VAL A 102 -16.67 2.26 -0.74
C VAL A 102 -17.92 3.04 -1.15
N PHE A 103 -17.73 4.25 -1.70
CA PHE A 103 -18.80 5.01 -2.36
C PHE A 103 -18.87 4.74 -3.86
N GLY A 104 -17.73 4.47 -4.48
CA GLY A 104 -17.61 4.28 -5.92
C GLY A 104 -16.18 4.48 -6.39
N SER A 105 -16.01 4.64 -7.70
CA SER A 105 -14.70 4.86 -8.32
C SER A 105 -14.71 6.07 -9.25
N VAL A 106 -13.63 6.85 -9.23
CA VAL A 106 -13.34 7.85 -10.27
C VAL A 106 -12.51 7.19 -11.35
N TYR A 107 -13.00 7.17 -12.58
CA TYR A 107 -12.25 6.72 -13.76
C TYR A 107 -11.51 7.91 -14.36
N LEU A 108 -10.18 7.82 -14.42
CA LEU A 108 -9.31 8.96 -14.72
C LEU A 108 -9.39 9.40 -16.19
N GLU A 109 -9.54 8.45 -17.11
CA GLU A 109 -9.63 8.74 -18.55
C GLU A 109 -10.85 9.60 -18.88
N ALA A 110 -12.00 9.26 -18.29
CA ALA A 110 -13.26 9.98 -18.51
C ALA A 110 -13.51 11.11 -17.50
N ALA A 111 -12.66 11.23 -16.47
CA ALA A 111 -12.91 12.06 -15.29
C ALA A 111 -14.36 11.92 -14.77
N ALA A 112 -14.80 10.67 -14.62
CA ALA A 112 -16.18 10.33 -14.26
C ALA A 112 -16.23 9.53 -12.96
N PHE A 113 -17.17 9.88 -12.08
CA PHE A 113 -17.46 9.11 -10.88
C PHE A 113 -18.58 8.11 -11.13
N VAL A 114 -18.31 6.84 -10.88
CA VAL A 114 -19.29 5.76 -10.95
C VAL A 114 -19.60 5.30 -9.53
N PRO A 115 -20.85 5.45 -9.04
CA PRO A 115 -21.24 5.01 -7.71
C PRO A 115 -21.26 3.49 -7.63
N GLU A 116 -20.69 2.95 -6.56
CA GLU A 116 -20.62 1.52 -6.28
C GLU A 116 -20.54 1.33 -4.76
N ALA A 117 -21.67 1.56 -4.08
CA ALA A 117 -21.74 1.52 -2.63
C ALA A 117 -21.62 0.07 -2.13
N ILE A 118 -20.41 -0.33 -1.75
CA ILE A 118 -20.10 -1.70 -1.31
C ILE A 118 -19.18 -1.70 -0.09
N THR A 119 -19.15 -2.85 0.57
CA THR A 119 -18.08 -3.19 1.51
C THR A 119 -17.07 -4.07 0.78
N GLU A 120 -15.85 -3.59 0.66
CA GLU A 120 -14.75 -4.29 0.01
C GLU A 120 -13.80 -4.85 1.08
N GLU A 121 -13.55 -6.16 1.07
CA GLU A 121 -12.49 -6.77 1.88
C GLU A 121 -11.23 -6.98 1.03
N VAL A 122 -10.11 -6.46 1.51
CA VAL A 122 -8.78 -6.64 0.91
C VAL A 122 -7.86 -7.31 1.91
N ARG A 123 -7.25 -8.44 1.52
CA ARG A 123 -6.37 -9.23 2.39
C ARG A 123 -4.92 -8.85 2.17
N PHE A 124 -4.40 -7.96 3.03
CA PHE A 124 -3.02 -7.50 2.96
C PHE A 124 -2.06 -8.53 3.55
N ARG A 125 -1.15 -9.06 2.72
CA ARG A 125 -0.04 -9.90 3.15
C ARG A 125 1.12 -9.02 3.58
N VAL A 126 1.56 -9.24 4.81
CA VAL A 126 2.61 -8.48 5.46
C VAL A 126 3.74 -9.42 5.85
N LYS A 127 4.96 -9.08 5.47
CA LYS A 127 6.15 -9.91 5.70
C LYS A 127 7.26 -9.12 6.37
N ALA A 128 8.02 -9.78 7.23
CA ALA A 128 9.26 -9.21 7.76
C ALA A 128 10.33 -9.23 6.66
N VAL A 129 10.67 -8.07 6.13
CA VAL A 129 11.70 -7.86 5.12
C VAL A 129 12.78 -6.95 5.68
N ARG A 130 14.02 -7.44 5.71
CA ARG A 130 15.19 -6.70 6.23
C ARG A 130 14.97 -6.13 7.64
N GLY A 131 14.32 -6.91 8.51
CA GLY A 131 14.03 -6.52 9.89
C GLY A 131 12.88 -5.51 10.06
N LYS A 132 12.02 -5.32 9.06
CA LYS A 132 10.82 -4.48 9.15
C LYS A 132 9.62 -5.18 8.54
N TRP A 133 8.44 -5.04 9.14
CA TRP A 133 7.20 -5.44 8.49
C TRP A 133 6.92 -4.56 7.27
N ARG A 134 6.59 -5.19 6.15
CA ARG A 134 6.20 -4.51 4.91
C ARG A 134 5.04 -5.25 4.27
N ILE A 135 4.14 -4.49 3.66
CA ILE A 135 3.09 -5.03 2.80
C ILE A 135 3.76 -5.49 1.50
N VAL A 136 3.59 -6.77 1.18
CA VAL A 136 4.14 -7.37 -0.05
C VAL A 136 3.07 -7.52 -1.14
N GLU A 137 1.82 -7.72 -0.75
CA GLU A 137 0.66 -7.77 -1.63
C GLU A 137 -0.64 -7.50 -0.82
N PRO A 138 -1.76 -7.15 -1.46
CA PRO A 138 -1.90 -6.85 -2.87
C PRO A 138 -1.43 -5.43 -3.20
N VAL A 139 -1.11 -5.22 -4.48
CA VAL A 139 -0.98 -3.89 -5.06
C VAL A 139 -2.35 -3.54 -5.67
N ILE A 140 -3.06 -2.60 -5.05
CA ILE A 140 -4.46 -2.25 -5.37
C ILE A 140 -4.56 -0.80 -5.84
N PRO A 141 -5.60 -0.38 -6.57
CA PRO A 141 -5.79 1.04 -6.89
C PRO A 141 -5.85 1.91 -5.62
N PRO A 142 -5.60 3.23 -5.71
CA PRO A 142 -5.64 4.12 -4.56
C PRO A 142 -7.04 4.19 -3.95
N HIS A 143 -7.13 4.04 -2.62
CA HIS A 143 -8.37 4.16 -1.85
C HIS A 143 -8.40 5.48 -1.09
N ILE A 144 -9.03 6.49 -1.67
CA ILE A 144 -8.98 7.88 -1.22
C ILE A 144 -10.28 8.28 -0.53
N GLY A 145 -10.20 9.02 0.58
CA GLY A 145 -11.39 9.56 1.24
C GLY A 145 -12.13 10.59 0.37
N LEU A 146 -13.46 10.57 0.39
CA LEU A 146 -14.31 11.47 -0.41
C LEU A 146 -13.87 12.94 -0.36
N LYS A 147 -13.62 13.48 0.84
CA LYS A 147 -13.16 14.87 1.00
C LYS A 147 -11.85 15.13 0.24
N ARG A 148 -10.87 14.24 0.36
CA ARG A 148 -9.58 14.41 -0.31
C ARG A 148 -9.74 14.31 -1.83
N MET A 149 -10.60 13.41 -2.30
CA MET A 149 -10.90 13.30 -3.74
C MET A 149 -11.50 14.60 -4.28
N ILE A 150 -12.45 15.21 -3.57
CA ILE A 150 -13.01 16.52 -3.93
C ILE A 150 -11.92 17.59 -3.99
N ASP A 151 -11.02 17.62 -2.99
CA ASP A 151 -9.92 18.58 -2.94
C ASP A 151 -8.96 18.40 -4.15
N LEU A 152 -8.64 17.15 -4.52
CA LEU A 152 -7.81 16.82 -5.68
C LEU A 152 -8.46 17.24 -7.00
N VAL A 153 -9.75 16.98 -7.19
CA VAL A 153 -10.49 17.41 -8.39
C VAL A 153 -10.49 18.93 -8.50
N ARG A 154 -10.70 19.65 -7.38
CA ARG A 154 -10.63 21.11 -7.34
C ARG A 154 -9.23 21.63 -7.69
N GLU A 155 -8.18 21.00 -7.16
CA GLU A 155 -6.79 21.35 -7.49
C GLU A 155 -6.48 21.16 -8.98
N ALA A 156 -7.01 20.09 -9.59
CA ALA A 156 -6.87 19.84 -11.02
C ALA A 156 -7.66 20.86 -11.86
N GLU A 157 -8.91 21.16 -11.47
CA GLU A 157 -9.77 22.15 -12.12
C GLU A 157 -9.09 23.52 -12.19
N VAL A 158 -8.51 24.00 -11.08
CA VAL A 158 -7.82 25.30 -11.01
C VAL A 158 -6.58 25.37 -11.89
N LYS A 159 -5.92 24.24 -12.14
CA LYS A 159 -4.70 24.16 -12.97
C LYS A 159 -5.00 23.93 -14.45
N GLU A 160 -6.24 23.54 -14.78
CA GLU A 160 -6.62 23.24 -16.16
C GLU A 160 -6.83 24.54 -16.95
N THR A 161 -6.27 24.57 -18.14
CA THR A 161 -6.29 25.71 -19.06
C THR A 161 -7.23 25.49 -20.23
N ASP A 162 -7.52 24.23 -20.54
CA ASP A 162 -8.47 23.84 -21.56
C ASP A 162 -9.91 23.94 -21.02
N ALA A 163 -10.76 24.69 -21.73
CA ALA A 163 -12.11 24.98 -21.28
C ALA A 163 -13.02 23.74 -21.23
N GLU A 164 -12.82 22.78 -22.14
CA GLU A 164 -13.60 21.54 -22.18
C GLU A 164 -13.25 20.65 -20.98
N LYS A 165 -11.95 20.41 -20.77
CA LYS A 165 -11.46 19.63 -19.63
C LYS A 165 -11.81 20.26 -18.29
N HIS A 166 -11.74 21.59 -18.19
CA HIS A 166 -12.20 22.32 -17.01
C HIS A 166 -13.69 22.03 -16.74
N GLY A 167 -14.54 22.06 -17.78
CA GLY A 167 -15.96 21.74 -17.65
C GLY A 167 -16.21 20.31 -17.15
N ILE A 168 -15.43 19.34 -17.65
CA ILE A 168 -15.50 17.93 -17.20
C ILE A 168 -15.11 17.81 -15.72
N LEU A 169 -14.01 18.45 -15.30
CA LEU A 169 -13.55 18.43 -13.91
C LEU A 169 -14.55 19.10 -12.96
N ALA A 170 -15.17 20.21 -13.37
CA ALA A 170 -16.22 20.87 -12.60
C ALA A 170 -17.43 19.94 -12.39
N ALA A 171 -17.89 19.26 -13.44
CA ALA A 171 -18.99 18.30 -13.38
C ALA A 171 -18.66 17.09 -12.48
N LEU A 172 -17.43 16.60 -12.53
CA LEU A 172 -16.94 15.57 -11.61
C LEU A 172 -17.00 16.04 -10.16
N GLY A 173 -16.50 17.25 -9.88
CA GLY A 173 -16.50 17.84 -8.54
C GLY A 173 -17.92 18.00 -7.98
N GLU A 174 -18.89 18.43 -8.81
CA GLU A 174 -20.30 18.47 -8.43
C GLU A 174 -20.88 17.09 -8.13
N THR A 175 -20.54 16.10 -8.95
CA THR A 175 -21.01 14.72 -8.76
C THR A 175 -20.50 14.15 -7.43
N LEU A 176 -19.21 14.33 -7.13
CA LEU A 176 -18.62 13.90 -5.85
C LEU A 176 -19.25 14.61 -4.66
N ARG A 177 -19.56 15.91 -4.76
CA ARG A 177 -20.21 16.67 -3.67
C ARG A 177 -21.64 16.20 -3.37
N LYS A 178 -22.30 15.51 -4.30
CA LYS A 178 -23.64 14.92 -4.10
C LYS A 178 -23.59 13.57 -3.36
N VAL A 179 -22.41 12.96 -3.25
CA VAL A 179 -22.21 11.73 -2.47
C VAL A 179 -22.37 12.07 -0.99
N LYS A 180 -23.29 11.38 -0.32
CA LYS A 180 -23.55 11.59 1.11
C LYS A 180 -22.58 10.76 1.95
N PRO A 181 -21.86 11.37 2.91
CA PRO A 181 -20.95 10.66 3.80
C PRO A 181 -21.68 9.78 4.82
#